data_AF-A0A373NCR9-F1
#
_entry.id   AF-A0A373NCR9-F1
#
_cell.length_a   1.000
_cell.length_b   1.000
_cell.length_c   1.000
_cell.angle_alpha   90.00
_cell.angle_beta   90.00
_cell.angle_gamma   90.00
#
_symmetry.space_group_name_H-M   'P 1'
#
loop_
_entity.id
_entity.type
_entity.pdbx_description
1 polymer ?
#
loop_
_entity_poly.entity_id
_entity_poly.type
_entity_poly.pdbx_seq_one_letter_code
_entity_poly.pdbx_strand_id
1 'polypeptide(L)' 'MGKSLKGKELGRGLYQRSDGLYVARIYTKGSPKPIYLYDSNLAKLKKKRDHEKARYIMGLNAEA' A
#
# COMPACT_ATOMS: atom_id res chain seq x y z
N MET A 1 -4.66 -13.05 -3.37
CA MET A 1 -4.92 -11.65 -2.94
C MET A 1 -4.68 -11.57 -1.45
N GLY A 2 -4.32 -10.40 -0.90
CA GLY A 2 -4.02 -10.33 0.52
C GLY A 2 -5.30 -10.27 1.36
N LYS A 3 -5.27 -10.96 2.50
CA LYS A 3 -6.41 -11.17 3.38
C LYS A 3 -6.21 -10.41 4.70
N SER A 4 -7.31 -10.15 5.39
CA SER A 4 -7.28 -9.77 6.80
C SER A 4 -7.04 -11.01 7.68
N LEU A 5 -6.74 -10.79 8.96
CA LEU A 5 -6.68 -11.86 9.96
C LEU A 5 -8.00 -12.63 10.10
N LYS A 6 -9.13 -12.02 9.72
CA LYS A 6 -10.46 -12.63 9.71
C LYS A 6 -10.82 -13.27 8.37
N GLY A 7 -9.87 -13.43 7.45
CA GLY A 7 -10.08 -14.05 6.14
C GLY A 7 -10.79 -13.17 5.10
N LYS A 8 -11.05 -11.90 5.39
CA LYS A 8 -11.67 -10.97 4.44
C LYS A 8 -10.67 -10.56 3.35
N GLU A 9 -11.09 -10.61 2.10
CA GLU A 9 -10.30 -10.09 0.97
C GLU A 9 -10.09 -8.57 1.09
N LEU A 10 -8.84 -8.11 1.04
CA LEU A 10 -8.47 -6.70 1.18
C LEU A 10 -8.16 -6.02 -0.17
N GLY A 11 -7.93 -6.83 -1.20
CA GLY A 11 -7.58 -6.40 -2.55
C GLY A 11 -6.10 -6.61 -2.90
N ARG A 12 -5.74 -6.27 -4.14
CA ARG A 12 -4.38 -6.47 -4.65
C ARG A 12 -3.37 -5.58 -3.91
N GLY A 13 -2.29 -6.21 -3.45
CA GLY A 13 -1.21 -5.51 -2.75
C GLY A 13 -1.59 -5.00 -1.35
N LEU A 14 -2.69 -5.45 -0.76
CA LEU A 14 -3.06 -5.14 0.62
C LEU A 14 -3.13 -6.42 1.43
N TYR A 15 -2.47 -6.49 2.58
CA TYR A 15 -2.57 -7.61 3.52
C TYR A 15 -2.49 -7.12 4.96
N GLN A 16 -2.91 -7.96 5.92
CA GLN A 16 -2.77 -7.70 7.34
C GLN A 16 -1.68 -8.62 7.92
N ARG A 17 -0.75 -8.06 8.67
CA ARG A 17 0.27 -8.81 9.42
C ARG A 17 -0.34 -9.48 10.65
N SER A 18 0.36 -10.46 11.21
CA SER A 18 -0.04 -11.18 12.43
C SER A 18 -0.21 -10.26 13.66
N ASP A 19 0.51 -9.15 13.70
CA ASP A 19 0.41 -8.10 14.73
C ASP A 19 -0.79 -7.15 14.53
N GLY A 20 -1.60 -7.36 13.48
CA GLY A 20 -2.77 -6.54 13.17
C GLY A 20 -2.49 -5.33 12.29
N LEU A 21 -1.22 -5.03 11.97
CA LEU A 21 -0.85 -3.90 11.11
C LEU A 21 -1.23 -4.19 9.65
N TYR A 22 -1.87 -3.22 8.99
CA TYR A 22 -2.15 -3.33 7.56
C TYR A 22 -0.95 -2.85 6.75
N VAL A 23 -0.69 -3.55 5.65
CA VAL A 23 0.43 -3.27 4.74
C VAL A 23 -0.07 -3.10 3.33
N ALA A 24 0.39 -2.04 2.65
CA ALA A 24 0.20 -1.84 1.23
C ALA A 24 1.52 -2.00 0.49
N ARG A 25 1.57 -2.94 -0.46
CA ARG A 25 2.68 -3.16 -1.39
C ARG A 25 2.33 -2.57 -2.74
N ILE A 26 3.04 -1.53 -3.14
CA ILE A 26 2.82 -0.78 -4.38
C ILE A 26 3.95 -1.10 -5.35
N TYR A 27 3.58 -1.59 -6.53
CA TYR A 27 4.50 -1.73 -7.66
C TYR A 27 4.32 -0.53 -8.56
N THR A 28 5.40 0.20 -8.81
CA THR A 28 5.41 1.37 -9.68
C THR A 28 6.23 1.06 -10.94
N LYS A 29 5.79 1.59 -12.08
CA LYS A 29 6.47 1.36 -13.36
C LYS A 29 7.80 2.13 -13.35
N GLY A 30 8.91 1.42 -13.50
CA GLY A 30 10.25 2.02 -13.48
C GLY A 30 11.00 1.87 -12.16
N SER A 31 10.34 1.47 -11.07
CA SER A 31 11.04 1.08 -9.83
C SER A 31 11.15 -0.45 -9.75
N PRO A 32 12.38 -1.01 -9.64
CA PRO A 32 12.55 -2.44 -9.40
C PRO A 32 12.11 -2.85 -7.98
N LYS A 33 12.07 -1.89 -7.04
CA LYS A 33 11.69 -2.14 -5.65
C LYS A 33 10.27 -1.65 -5.37
N PRO A 34 9.39 -2.49 -4.80
CA PRO A 34 8.06 -2.06 -4.40
C PRO A 34 8.13 -1.13 -3.18
N ILE A 35 7.19 -0.18 -3.12
CA ILE A 35 7.00 0.70 -1.96
C ILE A 35 6.08 0.00 -0.97
N TYR A 36 6.47 0.01 0.30
CA TYR A 36 5.68 -0.53 1.39
C TYR A 36 5.16 0.61 2.27
N LEU A 37 3.84 0.66 2.45
CA LEU A 37 3.18 1.56 3.39
C LEU A 37 2.52 0.76 4.49
N TYR A 38 2.48 1.34 5.68
CA TYR A 38 1.99 0.70 6.90
C TYR A 38 0.98 1.61 7.61
N ASP A 39 -0.08 1.02 8.13
CA ASP A 39 -1.03 1.72 9.00
C ASP A 39 -1.80 0.72 9.88
N SER A 40 -2.18 1.13 11.09
CA SER A 40 -3.06 0.34 11.95
C SER A 40 -4.52 0.37 11.46
N ASN A 41 -4.88 1.33 10.61
CA ASN A 41 -6.22 1.49 10.05
C ASN A 41 -6.22 1.28 8.53
N LEU A 42 -7.02 0.32 8.06
CA LEU A 42 -7.14 -0.02 6.63
C LEU A 42 -7.59 1.17 5.76
N ALA A 43 -8.51 2.01 6.24
CA ALA A 43 -9.01 3.15 5.46
C ALA A 43 -7.93 4.23 5.30
N LYS A 44 -7.16 4.50 6.37
CA LYS A 44 -6.00 5.39 6.32
C LYS A 44 -4.92 4.86 5.38
N LEU A 45 -4.62 3.56 5.45
CA LEU A 45 -3.67 2.91 4.54
C LEU A 45 -4.09 3.05 3.08
N LYS A 46 -5.38 2.83 2.76
CA LYS A 46 -5.88 2.98 1.39
C LYS A 46 -5.69 4.40 0.87
N LYS A 47 -6.04 5.42 1.67
CA LYS A 47 -5.80 6.83 1.31
C LYS A 47 -4.31 7.12 1.05
N LYS A 48 -3.42 6.67 1.94
CA LYS A 48 -1.95 6.82 1.78
C LYS A 48 -1.47 6.16 0.49
N ARG A 49 -1.93 4.93 0.22
CA ARG A 49 -1.61 4.18 -1.00
C ARG A 49 -2.07 4.90 -2.26
N ASP A 50 -3.29 5.42 -2.27
CA ASP A 50 -3.83 6.13 -3.44
C ASP A 50 -3.10 7.46 -3.68
N HIS A 51 -2.73 8.16 -2.61
CA HIS A 51 -1.88 9.35 -2.70
C HIS A 51 -0.49 9.04 -3.26
N GLU A 52 0.17 7.97 -2.77
CA GLU A 52 1.49 7.55 -3.27
C GLU A 52 1.44 7.12 -4.74
N LYS A 53 0.39 6.38 -5.14
CA LYS A 53 0.17 6.04 -6.54
C LYS A 53 -0.02 7.28 -7.40
N ALA A 54 -0.80 8.26 -6.93
CA ALA A 54 -1.01 9.50 -7.65
C ALA A 54 0.29 10.28 -7.85
N ARG A 55 1.17 10.33 -6.83
CA ARG A 55 2.51 10.95 -6.96
C ARG A 55 3.33 10.31 -8.07
N TYR A 56 3.34 8.98 -8.13
CA TYR A 56 4.10 8.25 -9.15
C TYR A 56 3.49 8.36 -10.55
N ILE A 57 2.15 8.37 -10.67
CA ILE A 57 1.46 8.55 -11.96
C ILE A 57 1.65 9.97 -12.49
N MET A 58 1.61 10.98 -11.61
CA MET A 58 1.78 12.39 -11.96
C MET A 58 3.26 12.79 -12.13
N GLY A 59 4.22 11.86 -11.97
CA GLY A 59 5.65 12.15 -12.14
C GLY A 59 6.24 13.06 -11.06
N LEU A 60 5.55 13.25 -9.93
CA LEU A 60 6.05 14.02 -8.79
C LEU A 60 7.02 13.15 -7.98
N ASN A 61 8.20 12.91 -8.55
CA ASN A 61 9.37 12.47 -7.80
C ASN A 61 9.78 13.65 -6.90
N ALA A 62 9.47 13.57 -5.61
CA ALA A 62 10.10 14.46 -4.65
C ALA A 62 11.51 13.94 -4.40
N GLU A 63 12.43 14.35 -5.26
CA GLU A 63 13.82 14.48 -4.87
C GLU A 63 13.96 15.87 -4.24
N ALA A 64 14.15 15.89 -2.92
CA ALA A 64 14.64 17.01 -2.13
C ALA A 64 15.54 16.43 -1.03
#